data_AF-A0A1J3F8X3-F1
#
_entry.id   AF-A0A1J3F8X3-F1
#
_cell.length_a   1.000
_cell.length_b   1.000
_cell.length_c   1.000
_cell.angle_alpha   90.00
_cell.angle_beta   90.00
_cell.angle_gamma   90.00
#
_symmetry.space_group_name_H-M   'P 1'
#
loop_
_entity.id
_entity.type
_entity.pdbx_description
1 polymer ?
#
loop_
_entity_poly.entity_id
_entity_poly.type
_entity_poly.pdbx_seq_one_letter_code
_entity_poly.pdbx_strand_id
1 'polypeptide(L)' 'LCSSPLSNSEWTQDEVGRQKPSLVTKYWDAYFVLRDLNLKQLDIAGNVIAGDEFNSFVLQVMPKLVWLDGQKLER' A
#
# COMPACT_ATOMS: atom_id res chain seq x y z
N LEU A 1 -28.20 -0.20 6.16
CA LEU A 1 -26.82 0.00 6.64
C LEU A 1 -25.92 -0.17 5.43
N CYS A 2 -25.43 0.93 4.87
CA CYS A 2 -24.53 0.89 3.72
C CYS A 2 -23.10 0.76 4.25
N SER A 3 -22.39 -0.29 3.85
CA SER A 3 -20.95 -0.39 4.04
C SER A 3 -20.27 0.72 3.24
N SER A 4 -19.28 1.39 3.82
CA SER A 4 -18.43 2.30 3.05
C SER A 4 -17.71 1.48 1.97
N PRO A 5 -17.55 1.99 0.73
CA PRO A 5 -16.76 1.33 -0.30
C PRO A 5 -15.29 1.13 0.11
N LEU A 6 -14.84 1.85 1.16
CA LEU A 6 -13.54 1.70 1.79
C LEU A 6 -13.61 0.93 3.12
N SER A 7 -14.63 0.11 3.38
CA SER A 7 -14.66 -0.71 4.60
C SER A 7 -13.81 -1.96 4.46
N ASN A 8 -13.05 -2.31 5.51
CA ASN A 8 -12.27 -3.54 5.58
C ASN A 8 -13.09 -4.78 6.03
N SER A 9 -14.36 -4.60 6.39
CA SER A 9 -15.19 -5.63 7.03
C SER A 9 -15.51 -6.83 6.15
N GLU A 10 -15.51 -6.66 4.82
CA GLU A 10 -15.87 -7.70 3.84
C GLU A 10 -14.66 -8.16 3.00
N TRP A 11 -13.45 -7.76 3.37
CA TRP A 11 -12.28 -8.03 2.56
C TRP A 11 -11.71 -9.44 2.74
N THR A 12 -11.60 -10.19 1.64
CA THR A 12 -10.87 -11.46 1.57
C THR A 12 -9.36 -11.22 1.35
N GLN A 13 -8.54 -11.63 2.32
CA GLN A 13 -7.08 -11.43 2.28
C GLN A 13 -6.43 -12.03 1.03
N ASP A 14 -5.65 -11.20 0.32
CA ASP A 14 -4.69 -11.63 -0.69
C ASP A 14 -3.37 -12.07 -0.03
N GLU A 15 -2.32 -12.34 -0.83
CA GLU A 15 -1.03 -12.78 -0.29
C GLU A 15 -0.39 -11.76 0.64
N VAL A 16 -0.39 -10.47 0.27
CA VAL A 16 0.16 -9.39 1.09
C VAL A 16 -0.64 -9.26 2.40
N GLY A 17 -1.96 -9.36 2.29
CA GLY A 17 -2.90 -9.41 3.41
C GLY A 17 -2.63 -10.50 4.40
N ARG A 18 -2.36 -11.71 3.92
CA ARG A 18 -2.03 -12.86 4.78
C ARG A 18 -0.68 -12.70 5.45
N GLN A 19 0.32 -12.15 4.76
CA GLN A 19 1.66 -11.97 5.30
C GLN A 19 1.76 -10.82 6.31
N LYS A 20 1.00 -9.74 6.11
CA LYS A 20 1.07 -8.51 6.92
C LYS A 20 -0.31 -7.95 7.31
N PRO A 21 -1.13 -8.74 8.04
CA PRO A 21 -2.50 -8.34 8.38
C PRO A 21 -2.57 -7.03 9.19
N SER A 22 -1.61 -6.81 10.10
CA SER A 22 -1.57 -5.60 10.93
C SER A 22 -1.28 -4.34 10.12
N LEU A 23 -0.35 -4.39 9.16
CA LEU A 23 -0.01 -3.25 8.29
C LEU A 23 -1.14 -2.95 7.31
N VAL A 24 -1.77 -3.99 6.73
CA VAL A 24 -2.93 -3.79 5.87
C VAL A 24 -4.08 -3.16 6.63
N THR A 25 -4.34 -3.59 7.87
CA THR A 25 -5.39 -2.98 8.70
C THR A 25 -5.05 -1.53 9.04
N LYS A 26 -3.79 -1.23 9.38
CA LYS A 26 -3.32 0.12 9.72
C LYS A 26 -3.43 1.08 8.53
N TYR A 27 -3.12 0.62 7.33
CA TYR A 27 -3.06 1.42 6.11
C TYR A 27 -4.15 1.05 5.10
N TRP A 28 -5.31 0.63 5.59
CA TRP A 28 -6.36 0.02 4.76
C TRP A 28 -6.75 0.87 3.55
N ASP A 29 -7.03 2.16 3.76
CA ASP A 29 -7.46 3.05 2.68
C ASP A 29 -6.41 3.15 1.58
N ALA A 30 -5.13 3.28 1.95
CA ALA A 30 -4.03 3.32 1.00
C ALA A 30 -3.80 1.96 0.34
N TYR A 31 -3.82 0.88 1.11
CA TYR A 31 -3.65 -0.48 0.59
C TYR A 31 -4.72 -0.84 -0.45
N PHE A 32 -5.99 -0.53 -0.15
CA PHE A 32 -7.11 -0.78 -1.04
C PHE A 32 -6.94 -0.11 -2.39
N VAL A 33 -6.41 1.12 -2.40
CA VAL A 33 -6.11 1.85 -3.65
C VAL A 33 -4.87 1.29 -4.34
N LEU A 34 -3.77 1.08 -3.60
CA LEU A 34 -2.45 0.79 -4.17
C LEU A 34 -2.30 -0.62 -4.73
N ARG A 35 -2.95 -1.63 -4.12
CA ARG A 35 -2.76 -3.05 -4.47
C ARG A 35 -3.12 -3.38 -5.91
N ASP A 36 -4.07 -2.64 -6.48
CA ASP A 36 -4.59 -2.87 -7.83
C ASP A 36 -3.87 -1.99 -8.88
N LEU A 37 -2.94 -1.14 -8.45
CA LEU A 37 -2.17 -0.26 -9.33
C LEU A 37 -0.88 -0.93 -9.84
N ASN A 38 -0.57 -0.69 -11.10
CA ASN A 38 0.65 -1.19 -11.75
C ASN A 38 1.56 -0.03 -12.18
N LEU A 39 2.10 0.70 -11.21
CA LEU A 39 2.94 1.88 -11.45
C LEU A 39 4.42 1.55 -11.53
N LYS A 40 5.17 2.41 -12.24
CA LYS A 40 6.64 2.42 -12.26
C LYS A 40 7.24 3.44 -11.29
N GLN A 41 6.53 4.52 -11.00
CA GLN A 41 6.94 5.56 -10.08
C GLN A 41 5.76 5.96 -9.19
N LEU A 42 6.06 6.23 -7.92
CA LEU A 42 5.14 6.75 -6.94
C LEU A 42 5.88 7.80 -6.12
N ASP A 43 5.22 8.93 -5.85
CA ASP A 43 5.73 9.98 -4.99
C ASP A 43 4.72 10.20 -3.86
N ILE A 44 5.18 10.00 -2.63
CA ILE A 44 4.42 10.15 -1.40
C ILE A 44 5.10 11.10 -0.42
N ALA A 45 6.28 11.63 -0.75
CA ALA A 45 7.01 12.56 0.09
C ALA A 45 6.15 13.79 0.45
N GLY A 46 6.21 14.21 1.71
CA GLY A 46 5.41 15.33 2.22
C GLY A 46 3.99 14.96 2.66
N ASN A 47 3.50 13.75 2.40
CA ASN A 47 2.25 13.27 2.99
C ASN A 47 2.47 12.81 4.44
N VAL A 48 1.45 12.97 5.30
CA VAL A 48 1.50 12.56 6.72
C VAL A 48 1.75 11.06 6.91
N ILE A 49 1.34 10.24 5.93
CA ILE A 49 1.52 8.79 5.94
C ILE A 49 2.96 8.37 5.56
N ALA A 50 3.75 9.27 4.98
CA ALA A 50 5.11 8.95 4.54
C ALA A 50 6.02 8.63 5.73
N GLY A 51 6.82 7.58 5.59
CA GLY A 51 7.75 7.12 6.61
C GLY A 51 8.24 5.70 6.32
N ASP A 52 9.34 5.28 6.94
CA ASP A 52 10.05 4.04 6.59
C ASP A 52 9.16 2.79 6.60
N GLU A 53 8.25 2.69 7.57
CA GLU A 53 7.31 1.56 7.67
C GLU A 53 6.34 1.55 6.48
N PHE A 54 5.77 2.71 6.14
CA PHE A 54 4.83 2.81 5.03
C PHE A 54 5.55 2.64 3.69
N ASN A 55 6.75 3.19 3.52
CA ASN A 55 7.57 3.01 2.34
C ASN A 55 7.87 1.52 2.11
N SER A 56 8.29 0.81 3.16
CA SER A 56 8.52 -0.64 3.11
C SER A 56 7.26 -1.43 2.78
N PHE A 57 6.09 -0.97 3.25
CA PHE A 57 4.79 -1.56 2.95
C PHE A 57 4.39 -1.34 1.48
N VAL A 58 4.55 -0.13 0.95
CA VAL A 58 4.30 0.20 -0.47
C VAL A 58 5.11 -0.71 -1.39
N LEU A 59 6.37 -0.98 -1.07
CA LEU A 59 7.23 -1.86 -1.87
C LEU A 59 6.76 -3.32 -1.89
N GLN A 60 6.12 -3.79 -0.82
CA GLN A 60 5.51 -5.12 -0.76
C GLN A 60 4.20 -5.17 -1.55
N VAL A 61 3.38 -4.12 -1.45
CA VAL A 61 2.09 -4.03 -2.14
C VAL A 61 2.28 -3.84 -3.64
N MET A 62 3.29 -3.08 -4.05
CA MET A 62 3.56 -2.74 -5.46
C MET A 62 4.92 -3.28 -5.91
N PRO A 63 5.07 -4.61 -6.05
CA PRO A 63 6.34 -5.24 -6.39
C PRO A 63 6.81 -4.93 -7.82
N LYS A 64 6.15 -4.06 -8.59
CA LYS A 64 6.60 -3.59 -9.92
C LYS A 64 7.11 -2.14 -9.93
N LEU A 65 7.03 -1.44 -8.79
CA LEU A 65 7.50 -0.08 -8.61
C LEU A 65 9.02 0.03 -8.75
N VAL A 66 9.51 0.92 -9.59
CA VAL A 66 10.95 1.09 -9.85
C VAL A 66 11.51 2.34 -9.15
N TRP A 67 10.65 3.34 -8.94
CA TRP A 67 11.03 4.61 -8.33
C TRP A 67 10.06 4.97 -7.20
N LEU A 68 10.61 5.40 -6.07
CA LEU A 68 9.85 5.93 -4.93
C LEU A 68 10.44 7.28 -4.55
N ASP A 69 9.60 8.32 -4.52
CA ASP A 69 10.00 9.71 -4.18
C ASP A 69 11.19 10.20 -5.03
N GLY A 70 11.16 9.87 -6.33
CA GLY A 70 12.22 10.20 -7.29
C GLY A 70 13.51 9.38 -7.14
N GLN A 71 13.60 8.51 -6.14
CA GLN A 71 14.75 7.64 -5.91
C GLN A 71 14.56 6.28 -6.58
N LYS A 72 15.61 5.79 -7.23
CA LYS A 72 15.59 4.46 -7.86
C LYS A 72 15.70 3.40 -6.78
N LEU A 73 14.81 2.41 -6.83
CA LEU A 73 14.84 1.28 -5.91
C LEU A 73 15.91 0.28 -6.38
N GLU A 74 16.89 0.01 -5.52
CA GLU A 74 17.79 -1.12 -5.70
C GLU A 74 17.06 -2.39 -5.21
N ARG A 75 16.99 -3.40 -6.07
CA ARG A 75 16.24 -4.64 -5.83
C ARG A 75 17.15 -5.85 -5.93
#